data_AF-A0A0G1Q2F1-F1
#
_entry.id   AF-A0A0G1Q2F1-F1
#
_cell.length_a   1.000
_cell.length_b   1.000
_cell.length_c   1.000
_cell.angle_alpha   90.00
_cell.angle_beta   90.00
_cell.angle_gamma   90.00
#
_symmetry.space_group_name_H-M   'P 1'
#
loop_
_entity.id
_entity.type
_entity.pdbx_description
1 polymer ?
#
loop_
_entity_poly.entity_id
_entity_poly.type
_entity_poly.pdbx_seq_one_letter_code
_entity_poly.pdbx_strand_id
1 'polypeptide(L)'
;MIGKTGPGGCRGEVACRAYCENPDHQDECLEFAERAGFFIEDVKVAAREVLKQGGPGGCRGEKDCRAYCDDPANIEQCLEFGKKHGLVSEKDANRARLVAQGGPGGCRNEKECRNYCEKPENQEACLAFAEEHNLIPKEELERAKKMMGKVGPGGCKGAECRNYCEKPENQEACLAFAEQEGLMPKEEIERAKNFIKLAQEPGPGGCKGARSRKNIIWFLKMSRSVINGAWS
;
A
#
# COMPACT_ATOMS: atom_id res chain seq x y z
N MET A 1 -21.35 -7.58 14.09
CA MET A 1 -22.38 -8.14 13.20
C MET A 1 -22.40 -9.66 13.40
N ILE A 2 -23.33 -10.17 14.20
CA ILE A 2 -23.51 -11.59 14.46
C ILE A 2 -24.59 -12.08 13.48
N GLY A 3 -24.32 -13.11 12.67
CA GLY A 3 -25.36 -13.81 11.89
C GLY A 3 -25.40 -13.59 10.38
N LYS A 4 -24.39 -13.02 9.72
CA LYS A 4 -24.34 -13.05 8.24
C LYS A 4 -23.65 -14.34 7.77
N THR A 5 -24.37 -15.21 7.08
CA THR A 5 -23.83 -16.33 6.30
C THR A 5 -23.24 -15.82 4.99
N GLY A 6 -22.18 -16.46 4.51
CA GLY A 6 -21.59 -16.14 3.20
C GLY A 6 -22.37 -16.78 2.04
N PRO A 7 -21.86 -16.67 0.80
CA PRO A 7 -22.47 -17.27 -0.39
C PRO A 7 -22.60 -18.80 -0.21
N GLY A 8 -23.67 -19.40 -0.74
CA GLY A 8 -24.01 -20.81 -0.53
C GLY A 8 -24.32 -21.20 0.92
N GLY A 9 -24.51 -20.22 1.80
CA GLY A 9 -24.64 -20.45 3.24
C GLY A 9 -23.33 -20.80 3.96
N CYS A 10 -22.18 -20.61 3.30
CA CYS A 10 -20.87 -20.90 3.89
C CYS A 10 -20.65 -20.10 5.19
N ARG A 11 -19.86 -20.67 6.12
CA ARG A 11 -19.52 -20.04 7.40
C ARG A 11 -18.02 -20.12 7.67
N GLY A 12 -17.42 -18.97 7.96
CA GLY A 12 -15.98 -18.85 8.20
C GLY A 12 -15.18 -18.75 6.90
N GLU A 13 -14.00 -18.13 7.00
CA GLU A 13 -13.17 -17.77 5.84
C GLU A 13 -12.80 -18.99 4.98
N VAL A 14 -12.38 -20.09 5.60
CA VAL A 14 -11.91 -21.29 4.88
C VAL A 14 -13.03 -21.93 4.07
N ALA A 15 -14.22 -22.12 4.67
CA ALA A 15 -15.35 -22.74 3.98
C ALA A 15 -15.89 -21.84 2.86
N CYS A 16 -15.95 -20.52 3.10
CA CYS A 16 -16.37 -19.56 2.09
C CYS A 16 -15.37 -19.43 0.94
N ARG A 17 -14.07 -19.51 1.23
CA ARG A 17 -13.02 -19.53 0.21
C ARG A 17 -13.16 -20.78 -0.68
N ALA A 18 -13.25 -21.96 -0.08
CA ALA A 18 -13.44 -23.20 -0.85
C ALA A 18 -14.71 -23.18 -1.70
N TYR A 19 -15.81 -22.62 -1.17
CA TYR A 19 -17.04 -22.43 -1.94
C TYR A 19 -16.83 -21.51 -3.15
N CYS A 20 -16.19 -20.34 -2.94
CA CYS A 20 -15.97 -19.37 -4.01
C CYS A 20 -14.82 -19.71 -4.98
N GLU A 21 -13.94 -20.66 -4.63
CA GLU A 21 -12.93 -21.21 -5.53
C GLU A 21 -13.54 -22.17 -6.56
N ASN A 22 -14.74 -22.71 -6.31
CA ASN A 22 -15.46 -23.49 -7.31
C ASN A 22 -16.00 -22.58 -8.43
N PRO A 23 -15.62 -22.80 -9.70
CA PRO A 23 -16.13 -22.04 -10.84
C PRO A 23 -17.65 -21.95 -10.92
N ASP A 24 -18.36 -23.00 -10.50
CA ASP A 24 -19.82 -23.05 -10.54
C ASP A 24 -20.50 -22.11 -9.53
N HIS A 25 -19.74 -21.55 -8.59
CA HIS A 25 -20.25 -20.69 -7.52
C HIS A 25 -19.72 -19.25 -7.63
N GLN A 26 -18.87 -18.97 -8.63
CA GLN A 26 -18.17 -17.68 -8.73
C GLN A 26 -19.12 -16.49 -8.93
N ASP A 27 -20.19 -16.64 -9.73
CA ASP A 27 -21.19 -15.59 -9.94
C ASP A 27 -21.92 -15.22 -8.63
N GLU A 28 -22.38 -16.22 -7.86
CA GLU A 28 -23.03 -15.99 -6.56
C GLU A 28 -22.07 -15.30 -5.57
N CYS A 29 -20.80 -15.71 -5.56
CA CYS A 29 -19.78 -15.10 -4.71
C CYS A 29 -19.50 -13.64 -5.09
N LEU A 30 -19.51 -13.31 -6.38
CA LEU A 30 -19.41 -11.92 -6.83
C LEU A 30 -20.62 -11.10 -6.36
N GLU A 31 -21.84 -11.58 -6.58
CA GLU A 31 -23.07 -10.89 -6.14
C GLU A 31 -23.10 -10.70 -4.62
N PHE A 32 -22.62 -11.69 -3.85
CA PHE A 32 -22.47 -11.54 -2.41
C PHE A 32 -21.49 -10.42 -2.05
N ALA A 33 -20.32 -10.40 -2.67
CA ALA A 33 -19.30 -9.39 -2.40
C ALA A 33 -19.73 -7.98 -2.85
N GLU A 34 -20.53 -7.88 -3.91
CA GLU A 34 -21.20 -6.63 -4.32
C GLU A 34 -22.16 -6.12 -3.24
N ARG A 35 -23.10 -6.96 -2.78
CA ARG A 35 -24.04 -6.60 -1.73
C ARG A 35 -23.35 -6.27 -0.40
N ALA A 36 -22.22 -6.90 -0.14
CA ALA A 36 -21.42 -6.66 1.04
C ALA A 36 -20.51 -5.42 0.93
N GLY A 37 -20.45 -4.78 -0.25
CA GLY A 37 -19.69 -3.55 -0.48
C GLY A 37 -18.18 -3.75 -0.57
N PHE A 38 -17.72 -4.96 -0.93
CA PHE A 38 -16.29 -5.28 -1.03
C PHE A 38 -15.64 -4.86 -2.35
N PHE A 39 -16.40 -4.36 -3.33
CA PHE A 39 -15.88 -4.02 -4.64
C PHE A 39 -15.86 -2.52 -4.93
N ILE A 40 -14.71 -2.06 -5.44
CA ILE A 40 -14.57 -0.87 -6.29
C ILE A 40 -15.07 -1.27 -7.69
N GLU A 41 -15.83 -0.39 -8.35
CA GLU A 41 -16.54 -0.71 -9.61
C GLU A 41 -15.63 -1.31 -10.69
N ASP A 42 -14.40 -0.80 -10.83
CA ASP A 42 -13.42 -1.26 -11.82
C ASP A 42 -12.97 -2.72 -11.58
N VAL A 43 -12.88 -3.14 -10.31
CA VAL A 43 -12.51 -4.51 -9.93
C VAL A 43 -13.63 -5.51 -10.27
N LYS A 44 -14.90 -5.05 -10.30
CA LYS A 44 -16.05 -5.90 -10.67
C LYS A 44 -16.01 -6.32 -12.13
N VAL A 45 -15.72 -5.38 -13.02
CA VAL A 45 -15.68 -5.61 -14.46
C VAL A 45 -14.56 -6.58 -14.81
N ALA A 46 -13.39 -6.36 -14.23
CA ALA A 46 -12.26 -7.25 -14.38
C ALA A 46 -12.53 -8.65 -13.84
N ALA A 47 -13.10 -8.76 -12.63
CA ALA A 47 -13.43 -10.05 -12.03
C ALA A 47 -14.42 -10.83 -12.90
N ARG A 48 -15.51 -10.20 -13.38
CA ARG A 48 -16.48 -10.85 -14.27
C ARG A 48 -15.87 -11.33 -15.59
N GLU A 49 -14.91 -10.60 -16.14
CA GLU A 49 -14.26 -11.01 -17.39
C GLU A 49 -13.32 -12.20 -17.16
N VAL A 50 -12.50 -12.17 -16.11
CA VAL A 50 -11.61 -13.30 -15.75
C VAL A 50 -12.40 -14.58 -15.55
N LEU A 51 -13.60 -14.49 -14.96
CA LEU A 51 -14.48 -15.63 -14.75
C LEU A 51 -15.05 -16.21 -16.05
N LYS A 52 -15.43 -15.35 -17.00
CA LYS A 52 -16.06 -15.77 -18.26
C LYS A 52 -15.06 -16.25 -19.30
N GLN A 53 -13.94 -15.55 -19.43
CA GLN A 53 -13.00 -15.72 -20.54
C GLN A 53 -11.62 -16.22 -20.10
N GLY A 54 -11.37 -16.29 -18.79
CA GLY A 54 -10.04 -16.49 -18.23
C GLY A 54 -9.24 -15.19 -18.17
N GLY A 55 -8.13 -15.23 -17.44
CA GLY A 55 -7.15 -14.15 -17.41
C GLY A 55 -6.18 -14.22 -18.59
N PRO A 56 -5.08 -13.44 -18.56
CA PRO A 56 -4.04 -13.50 -19.59
C PRO A 56 -3.49 -14.93 -19.75
N GLY A 57 -3.26 -15.37 -20.99
CA GLY A 57 -2.88 -16.76 -21.30
C GLY A 57 -3.95 -17.81 -21.01
N GLY A 58 -5.18 -17.40 -20.68
CA GLY A 58 -6.26 -18.30 -20.28
C GLY A 58 -6.16 -18.80 -18.83
N CYS A 59 -5.31 -18.18 -18.00
CA CYS A 59 -5.14 -18.55 -16.60
C CYS A 59 -6.48 -18.49 -15.83
N ARG A 60 -6.66 -19.36 -14.83
CA ARG A 60 -7.90 -19.41 -14.02
C ARG A 60 -7.62 -19.40 -12.53
N GLY A 61 -8.20 -18.41 -11.86
CA GLY A 61 -8.04 -18.21 -10.41
C GLY A 61 -6.72 -17.54 -10.04
N GLU A 62 -6.66 -17.01 -8.81
CA GLU A 62 -5.55 -16.14 -8.39
C GLU A 62 -4.18 -16.82 -8.52
N LYS A 63 -4.07 -18.07 -8.05
CA LYS A 63 -2.78 -18.78 -8.00
C LYS A 63 -2.19 -19.03 -9.39
N ASP A 64 -3.03 -19.46 -10.32
CA ASP A 64 -2.62 -19.77 -11.69
C ASP A 64 -2.25 -18.48 -12.44
N CYS A 65 -3.11 -17.46 -12.35
CA CYS A 65 -2.83 -16.17 -12.97
C CYS A 65 -1.60 -15.48 -12.39
N ARG A 66 -1.34 -15.63 -11.09
CA ARG A 66 -0.10 -15.16 -10.48
C ARG A 66 1.11 -15.88 -11.05
N ALA A 67 1.08 -17.21 -11.12
CA ALA A 67 2.18 -17.98 -11.69
C ALA A 67 2.44 -17.61 -13.17
N TYR A 68 1.38 -17.40 -13.95
CA TYR A 68 1.48 -16.95 -15.34
C TYR A 68 2.13 -15.57 -15.45
N CYS A 69 1.71 -14.61 -14.63
CA CYS A 69 2.21 -13.23 -14.67
C CYS A 69 3.56 -13.01 -13.97
N ASP A 70 3.99 -13.94 -13.10
CA ASP A 70 5.32 -13.92 -12.50
C ASP A 70 6.41 -14.35 -13.50
N ASP A 71 6.04 -14.96 -14.64
CA ASP A 71 6.94 -15.20 -15.76
C ASP A 71 7.18 -13.91 -16.56
N PRO A 72 8.43 -13.40 -16.64
CA PRO A 72 8.75 -12.20 -17.41
C PRO A 72 8.35 -12.30 -18.90
N ALA A 73 8.26 -13.50 -19.47
CA ALA A 73 7.81 -13.70 -20.85
C ALA A 73 6.33 -13.32 -21.06
N ASN A 74 5.54 -13.32 -19.98
CA ASN A 74 4.09 -13.07 -20.02
C ASN A 74 3.70 -11.69 -19.50
N ILE A 75 4.65 -10.91 -18.98
CA ILE A 75 4.37 -9.64 -18.28
C ILE A 75 3.55 -8.68 -19.14
N GLU A 76 3.87 -8.56 -20.43
CA GLU A 76 3.17 -7.62 -21.32
C GLU A 76 1.69 -8.00 -21.51
N GLN A 77 1.39 -9.30 -21.64
CA GLN A 77 0.01 -9.77 -21.73
C GLN A 77 -0.75 -9.48 -20.44
N CYS A 78 -0.11 -9.65 -19.28
CA CYS A 78 -0.71 -9.35 -17.98
C CYS A 78 -0.96 -7.86 -17.79
N LEU A 79 -0.04 -7.00 -18.22
CA LEU A 79 -0.19 -5.55 -18.13
C LEU A 79 -1.27 -5.02 -19.06
N GLU A 80 -1.34 -5.51 -20.30
CA GLU A 80 -2.38 -5.10 -21.23
C GLU A 80 -3.75 -5.60 -20.79
N PHE A 81 -3.84 -6.82 -20.25
CA PHE A 81 -5.05 -7.30 -19.59
C PHE A 81 -5.43 -6.39 -18.41
N GLY A 82 -4.48 -6.10 -17.52
CA GLY A 82 -4.71 -5.27 -16.36
C GLY A 82 -5.18 -3.86 -16.72
N LYS A 83 -4.57 -3.22 -17.72
CA LYS A 83 -4.96 -1.91 -18.25
C LYS A 83 -6.35 -1.93 -18.86
N LYS A 84 -6.61 -2.89 -19.76
CA LYS A 84 -7.90 -3.04 -20.45
C LYS A 84 -9.06 -3.17 -19.47
N HIS A 85 -8.81 -3.82 -18.33
CA HIS A 85 -9.82 -4.09 -17.32
C HIS A 85 -9.74 -3.16 -16.09
N GLY A 86 -8.93 -2.10 -16.13
CA GLY A 86 -8.84 -1.13 -15.05
C GLY A 86 -8.21 -1.65 -13.74
N LEU A 87 -7.54 -2.81 -13.80
CA LEU A 87 -6.80 -3.39 -12.67
C LEU A 87 -5.44 -2.71 -12.43
N VAL A 88 -4.86 -2.13 -13.49
CA VAL A 88 -3.52 -1.52 -13.47
C VAL A 88 -3.57 -0.18 -14.20
N SER A 89 -3.02 0.87 -13.59
CA SER A 89 -2.91 2.19 -14.24
C SER A 89 -1.77 2.20 -15.27
N GLU A 90 -1.79 3.14 -16.22
CA GLU A 90 -0.67 3.29 -17.18
C GLU A 90 0.67 3.49 -16.46
N LYS A 91 0.66 4.26 -15.37
CA LYS A 91 1.83 4.52 -14.53
C LYS A 91 2.36 3.22 -13.91
N ASP A 92 1.47 2.41 -13.35
CA ASP A 92 1.86 1.15 -12.69
C ASP A 92 2.30 0.10 -13.71
N ALA A 93 1.69 0.06 -14.89
CA ALA A 93 2.13 -0.79 -15.99
C ALA A 93 3.55 -0.44 -16.44
N ASN A 94 3.85 0.85 -16.61
CA ASN A 94 5.20 1.29 -16.97
C ASN A 94 6.24 0.96 -15.90
N ARG A 95 5.88 1.10 -14.61
CA ARG A 95 6.73 0.66 -13.49
C ARG A 95 6.98 -0.85 -13.53
N ALA A 96 5.96 -1.66 -13.79
CA ALA A 96 6.08 -3.11 -13.88
C ALA A 96 6.96 -3.56 -15.06
N ARG A 97 6.82 -2.92 -16.24
CA ARG A 97 7.70 -3.17 -17.41
C ARG A 97 9.16 -2.92 -17.08
N LEU A 98 9.43 -1.83 -16.36
CA LEU A 98 10.78 -1.48 -15.97
C LEU A 98 11.37 -2.52 -15.02
N VAL A 99 10.65 -2.91 -13.98
CA VAL A 99 11.12 -3.92 -13.01
C VAL A 99 11.31 -5.29 -13.67
N ALA A 100 10.50 -5.64 -14.66
CA ALA A 100 10.67 -6.89 -15.42
C ALA A 100 11.97 -6.92 -16.24
N GLN A 101 12.52 -5.77 -16.63
CA GLN A 101 13.83 -5.67 -17.30
C GLN A 101 15.02 -5.77 -16.32
N GLY A 102 14.74 -5.71 -15.00
CA GLY A 102 15.72 -5.76 -13.93
C GLY A 102 15.72 -4.48 -13.11
N GLY A 103 15.25 -4.60 -11.87
CA GLY A 103 15.29 -3.53 -10.87
C GLY A 103 16.62 -3.48 -10.10
N PRO A 104 16.72 -2.59 -9.08
CA PRO A 104 17.92 -2.46 -8.27
C PRO A 104 18.27 -3.78 -7.59
N GLY A 105 19.56 -4.15 -7.64
CA GLY A 105 20.02 -5.46 -7.13
C GLY A 105 19.57 -6.66 -7.96
N GLY A 106 19.02 -6.45 -9.16
CA GLY A 106 18.54 -7.51 -10.05
C GLY A 106 17.16 -8.07 -9.67
N CYS A 107 16.39 -7.37 -8.83
CA CYS A 107 15.03 -7.77 -8.50
C CYS A 107 14.14 -7.78 -9.75
N ARG A 108 13.21 -8.74 -9.87
CA ARG A 108 12.38 -8.94 -11.07
C ARG A 108 10.89 -8.71 -10.86
N ASN A 109 10.47 -8.49 -9.62
CA ASN A 109 9.08 -8.22 -9.27
C ASN A 109 9.00 -7.27 -8.06
N GLU A 110 7.80 -6.75 -7.80
CA GLU A 110 7.55 -5.78 -6.73
C GLU A 110 8.02 -6.31 -5.35
N LYS A 111 7.74 -7.58 -5.05
CA LYS A 111 8.09 -8.18 -3.75
C LYS A 111 9.60 -8.26 -3.56
N GLU A 112 10.33 -8.70 -4.58
CA GLU A 112 11.80 -8.75 -4.54
C GLU A 112 12.39 -7.36 -4.43
N CYS A 113 11.91 -6.39 -5.21
CA CYS A 113 12.42 -5.02 -5.16
C CYS A 113 12.14 -4.37 -3.81
N ARG A 114 10.94 -4.58 -3.24
CA ARG A 114 10.60 -4.14 -1.88
C ARG A 114 11.56 -4.73 -0.85
N ASN A 115 11.74 -6.05 -0.85
CA ASN A 115 12.65 -6.72 0.09
C ASN A 115 14.10 -6.28 -0.07
N TYR A 116 14.52 -5.98 -1.30
CA TYR A 116 15.85 -5.45 -1.58
C TYR A 116 16.00 -4.04 -1.02
N CYS A 117 15.07 -3.13 -1.34
CA CYS A 117 15.13 -1.71 -0.96
C CYS A 117 14.84 -1.43 0.52
N GLU A 118 14.14 -2.32 1.22
CA GLU A 118 13.90 -2.17 2.65
C GLU A 118 15.18 -2.29 3.49
N LYS A 119 16.24 -2.87 2.93
CA LYS A 119 17.56 -2.96 3.58
C LYS A 119 18.27 -1.61 3.52
N PRO A 120 18.73 -1.05 4.66
CA PRO A 120 19.43 0.23 4.69
C PRO A 120 20.61 0.33 3.72
N GLU A 121 21.34 -0.77 3.54
CA GLU A 121 22.53 -0.84 2.67
C GLU A 121 22.19 -0.72 1.18
N ASN A 122 20.92 -0.92 0.81
CA ASN A 122 20.44 -0.91 -0.57
C ASN A 122 19.66 0.35 -0.93
N GLN A 123 19.39 1.23 0.03
CA GLN A 123 18.56 2.43 -0.19
C GLN A 123 19.15 3.36 -1.25
N GLU A 124 20.47 3.48 -1.31
CA GLU A 124 21.17 4.28 -2.31
C GLU A 124 20.95 3.75 -3.73
N ALA A 125 21.12 2.43 -3.93
CA ALA A 125 20.88 1.80 -5.22
C ALA A 125 19.41 1.96 -5.67
N CYS A 126 18.45 1.86 -4.73
CA CYS A 126 17.05 2.05 -5.05
C CYS A 126 16.69 3.49 -5.39
N LEU A 127 17.26 4.48 -4.69
CA LEU A 127 17.06 5.89 -5.06
C LEU A 127 17.73 6.26 -6.38
N ALA A 128 18.92 5.74 -6.65
CA ALA A 128 19.59 5.92 -7.93
C ALA A 128 18.74 5.36 -9.09
N PHE A 129 18.20 4.16 -8.92
CA PHE A 129 17.28 3.56 -9.89
C PHE A 129 16.00 4.39 -10.07
N ALA A 130 15.41 4.87 -8.98
CA ALA A 130 14.23 5.71 -9.04
C ALA A 130 14.49 7.06 -9.73
N GLU A 131 15.67 7.65 -9.54
CA GLU A 131 16.12 8.86 -10.23
C GLU A 131 16.34 8.62 -11.73
N GLU A 132 17.11 7.58 -12.08
CA GLU A 132 17.42 7.21 -13.46
C GLU A 132 16.15 6.99 -14.29
N HIS A 133 15.16 6.34 -13.71
CA HIS A 133 13.90 6.02 -14.37
C HIS A 133 12.75 6.98 -14.07
N ASN A 134 13.02 8.11 -13.42
CA ASN A 134 12.02 9.15 -13.10
C ASN A 134 10.78 8.58 -12.36
N LEU A 135 10.99 7.61 -11.47
CA LEU A 135 9.91 6.93 -10.76
C LEU A 135 9.28 7.79 -9.67
N ILE A 136 10.02 8.79 -9.19
CA ILE A 136 9.60 9.75 -8.17
C ILE A 136 9.83 11.19 -8.66
N PRO A 137 8.99 12.16 -8.23
CA PRO A 137 9.21 13.58 -8.52
C PRO A 137 10.53 14.09 -7.96
N LYS A 138 11.10 15.15 -8.57
CA LYS A 138 12.37 15.73 -8.13
C LYS A 138 12.33 16.18 -6.67
N GLU A 139 11.24 16.81 -6.24
CA GLU A 139 11.07 17.29 -4.87
C GLU A 139 11.09 16.13 -3.86
N GLU A 140 10.56 14.98 -4.26
CA GLU A 140 10.55 13.76 -3.46
C GLU A 140 11.93 13.10 -3.41
N LEU A 141 12.63 13.07 -4.54
CA LEU A 141 14.00 12.60 -4.63
C LEU A 141 14.93 13.42 -3.72
N GLU A 142 14.83 14.75 -3.75
CA GLU A 142 15.64 15.63 -2.90
C GLU A 142 15.35 15.41 -1.41
N ARG A 143 14.08 15.25 -1.03
CA ARG A 143 13.72 14.88 0.36
C ARG A 143 14.31 13.53 0.73
N ALA A 144 14.23 12.54 -0.15
CA ALA A 144 14.75 11.20 0.10
C ALA A 144 16.29 11.20 0.21
N LYS A 145 17.00 11.96 -0.64
CA LYS A 145 18.45 12.20 -0.55
C LYS A 145 18.84 12.87 0.76
N LYS A 146 18.09 13.89 1.21
CA LYS A 146 18.32 14.57 2.49
C LYS A 146 18.17 13.62 3.69
N MET A 147 17.27 12.66 3.59
CA MET A 147 16.95 11.70 4.66
C MET A 147 17.80 10.43 4.63
N MET A 148 18.44 10.13 3.50
CA MET A 148 19.29 8.95 3.36
C MET A 148 20.45 9.00 4.37
N GLY A 149 20.65 7.89 5.08
CA GLY A 149 21.71 7.77 6.08
C GLY A 149 21.47 8.54 7.39
N LYS A 150 20.39 9.34 7.49
CA LYS A 150 20.03 9.98 8.75
C LYS A 150 19.44 8.98 9.72
N VAL A 151 19.85 9.10 10.98
CA VAL A 151 19.27 8.34 12.09
C VAL A 151 18.16 9.18 12.69
N GLY A 152 16.95 8.62 12.71
CA GLY A 152 15.78 9.27 13.28
C GLY A 152 15.76 9.22 14.81
N PRO A 153 14.72 9.81 15.43
CA PRO A 153 14.56 9.81 16.88
C PRO A 153 14.52 8.38 17.43
N GLY A 154 15.11 8.19 18.62
CA GLY A 154 15.24 6.87 19.24
C GLY A 154 16.12 5.88 18.47
N GLY A 155 16.94 6.35 17.53
CA GLY A 155 17.87 5.51 16.77
C GLY A 155 17.25 4.81 15.56
N CYS A 156 16.00 5.12 15.20
CA CYS A 156 15.30 4.45 14.10
C CYS A 156 15.94 4.77 12.74
N LYS A 157 15.82 3.83 11.78
CA LYS A 157 16.24 4.05 10.38
C LYS A 157 15.15 3.59 9.40
N GLY A 158 15.03 4.28 8.27
CA GLY A 158 14.11 3.92 7.19
C GLY A 158 12.67 3.66 7.67
N ALA A 159 12.10 2.52 7.28
CA ALA A 159 10.72 2.15 7.61
C ALA A 159 10.46 1.97 9.12
N GLU A 160 11.49 1.65 9.92
CA GLU A 160 11.34 1.45 11.37
C GLU A 160 10.91 2.73 12.10
N CYS A 161 11.26 3.90 11.56
CA CYS A 161 10.85 5.19 12.11
C CYS A 161 9.33 5.35 12.11
N ARG A 162 8.60 4.68 11.21
CA ARG A 162 7.13 4.65 11.23
C ARG A 162 6.63 4.03 12.53
N ASN A 163 7.11 2.83 12.86
CA ASN A 163 6.72 2.11 14.08
C ASN A 163 7.13 2.87 15.35
N TYR A 164 8.26 3.58 15.30
CA TYR A 164 8.70 4.44 16.39
C TYR A 164 7.74 5.63 16.57
N CYS A 165 7.46 6.40 15.52
CA CYS A 165 6.66 7.63 15.58
C CYS A 165 5.15 7.40 15.76
N GLU A 166 4.63 6.20 15.43
CA GLU A 166 3.23 5.84 15.69
C GLU A 166 2.91 5.70 17.19
N LYS A 167 3.93 5.53 18.05
CA LYS A 167 3.75 5.49 19.50
C LYS A 167 3.52 6.91 20.04
N PRO A 168 2.42 7.17 20.79
CA PRO A 168 2.11 8.49 21.33
C PRO A 168 3.27 9.11 22.13
N GLU A 169 4.01 8.29 22.86
CA GLU A 169 5.12 8.70 23.71
C GLU A 169 6.33 9.21 22.91
N ASN A 170 6.38 8.90 21.62
CA ASN A 170 7.46 9.26 20.71
C ASN A 170 7.10 10.41 19.76
N GLN A 171 5.85 10.88 19.77
CA GLN A 171 5.36 11.88 18.82
C GLN A 171 6.12 13.21 18.93
N GLU A 172 6.41 13.67 20.14
CA GLU A 172 7.19 14.90 20.35
C GLU A 172 8.61 14.79 19.78
N ALA A 173 9.28 13.64 19.98
CA ALA A 173 10.61 13.41 19.42
C ALA A 173 10.59 13.41 17.88
N CYS A 174 9.53 12.87 17.27
CA CYS A 174 9.36 12.88 15.81
C CYS A 174 9.00 14.27 15.26
N LEU A 175 8.19 15.06 15.97
CA LEU A 175 7.93 16.45 15.59
C LEU A 175 9.19 17.31 15.71
N ALA A 176 9.96 17.16 16.79
CA ALA A 176 11.23 17.86 16.96
C ALA A 176 12.22 17.52 15.84
N PHE A 177 12.32 16.23 15.49
CA PHE A 177 13.13 15.79 14.36
C PHE A 177 12.64 16.39 13.03
N ALA A 178 11.33 16.36 12.77
CA ALA A 178 10.75 16.94 11.55
C ALA A 178 10.96 18.46 11.45
N GLU A 179 10.88 19.18 12.57
CA GLU A 179 11.19 20.61 12.65
C GLU A 179 12.67 20.87 12.35
N GLN A 180 13.56 20.14 13.02
CA GLN A 180 15.02 20.25 12.84
C GLN A 180 15.43 19.98 11.39
N GLU A 181 14.84 18.94 10.79
CA GLU A 181 15.14 18.53 9.43
C GLU A 181 14.34 19.31 8.37
N GLY A 182 13.51 20.26 8.78
CA GLY A 182 12.65 21.04 7.88
C GLY A 182 11.76 20.16 7.00
N LEU A 183 11.34 19.00 7.53
CA LEU A 183 10.43 18.07 6.87
C LEU A 183 8.98 18.56 6.94
N MET A 184 8.68 19.46 7.87
CA MET A 184 7.38 20.11 7.99
C MET A 184 7.54 21.62 8.21
N PRO A 185 6.67 22.46 7.63
CA PRO A 185 6.61 23.88 7.94
C PRO A 185 6.37 24.13 9.44
N LYS A 186 6.90 25.23 9.96
CA LYS A 186 6.74 25.59 11.39
C LYS A 186 5.28 25.70 11.79
N GLU A 187 4.44 26.22 10.92
CA GLU A 187 2.99 26.35 11.15
C GLU A 187 2.32 24.98 11.28
N GLU A 188 2.78 23.98 10.54
CA GLU A 188 2.29 22.60 10.62
C GLU A 188 2.77 21.90 11.89
N ILE A 189 4.02 22.14 12.30
CA ILE A 189 4.58 21.67 13.57
C ILE A 189 3.75 22.20 14.75
N GLU A 190 3.44 23.49 14.78
CA GLU A 190 2.66 24.08 15.88
C GLU A 190 1.22 23.56 15.91
N ARG A 191 0.59 23.37 14.74
CA ARG A 191 -0.72 22.68 14.68
C ARG A 191 -0.64 21.26 15.22
N ALA A 192 0.39 20.50 14.84
CA ALA A 192 0.57 19.13 15.32
C ALA A 192 0.77 19.07 16.84
N LYS A 193 1.61 19.96 17.40
CA LYS A 193 1.79 20.10 18.86
C LYS A 193 0.47 20.39 19.58
N ASN A 194 -0.33 21.32 19.04
CA ASN A 194 -1.66 21.62 19.59
C ASN A 194 -2.60 20.41 19.57
N PHE A 195 -2.61 19.64 18.47
CA PHE A 195 -3.43 18.43 18.38
C PHE A 195 -2.99 17.34 19.37
N ILE A 196 -1.68 17.13 19.56
CA ILE A 196 -1.17 16.17 20.55
C ILE A 196 -1.62 16.57 21.96
N LYS A 197 -1.51 17.86 22.31
CA LYS A 197 -1.98 18.39 23.60
C LYS A 197 -3.49 18.17 23.79
N LEU A 198 -4.30 18.51 22.78
CA LEU A 198 -5.75 18.30 22.82
C LEU A 198 -6.13 16.82 22.90
N ALA A 199 -5.37 15.93 22.28
CA ALA A 199 -5.61 14.49 22.32
C ALA A 199 -5.33 13.87 23.71
N GLN A 200 -4.57 14.56 24.56
CA GLN A 200 -4.35 14.18 25.96
C GLN A 200 -5.48 14.65 26.89
N GLU A 201 -6.29 15.64 26.46
CA GLU A 201 -7.41 16.17 27.23
C GLU A 201 -8.73 15.44 26.89
N PRO A 202 -9.60 15.16 27.88
CA PRO A 202 -10.94 14.67 27.60
C PRO A 202 -11.77 15.76 26.91
N GLY A 203 -12.39 15.42 25.78
CA GLY A 203 -13.23 16.35 25.02
C GLY A 203 -14.52 16.77 25.76
N PRO A 204 -15.25 17.77 25.23
CA PRO A 204 -16.47 18.30 25.82
C PRO A 204 -17.46 17.18 26.18
N GLY A 205 -18.03 17.21 27.38
CA GLY A 205 -18.94 16.18 27.89
C GLY A 205 -18.26 14.89 28.38
N GLY A 206 -16.94 14.91 28.63
CA GLY A 206 -16.20 13.73 29.08
C GLY A 206 -15.91 12.74 27.94
N CYS A 207 -16.10 13.17 26.69
CA CYS A 207 -15.77 12.40 25.50
C CYS A 207 -14.25 12.18 25.45
N LYS A 208 -13.77 11.07 26.00
CA LYS A 208 -12.43 10.58 25.69
C LYS A 208 -12.47 10.15 24.24
N GLY A 209 -11.88 10.96 23.35
CA GLY A 209 -11.71 10.60 21.94
C GLY A 209 -11.23 9.17 21.89
N ALA A 210 -11.94 8.32 21.14
CA ALA A 210 -11.74 6.88 21.23
C ALA A 210 -10.25 6.60 21.15
N ARG A 211 -9.71 5.91 22.17
CA ARG A 211 -8.37 5.28 22.17
C ARG A 211 -8.32 4.15 21.14
N SER A 212 -9.05 4.30 20.03
CA SER A 212 -9.00 3.47 18.86
C SER A 212 -7.73 3.90 18.13
N ARG A 213 -6.81 2.96 18.00
CA ARG A 213 -5.65 3.01 17.10
C ARG A 213 -6.03 3.36 15.64
N LYS A 214 -7.31 3.62 15.32
CA LYS A 214 -7.85 3.84 13.98
C LYS A 214 -7.99 5.31 13.57
N ASN A 215 -8.06 6.26 14.51
CA ASN A 215 -8.24 7.69 14.15
C ASN A 215 -6.94 8.49 14.03
N ILE A 216 -5.86 8.11 14.71
CA ILE A 216 -4.51 8.59 14.35
C ILE A 216 -4.13 8.11 12.95
N ILE A 217 -4.55 6.91 12.55
CA ILE A 217 -4.40 6.41 11.18
C ILE A 217 -5.17 7.27 10.17
N TRP A 218 -6.25 7.96 10.55
CA TRP A 218 -6.99 8.84 9.63
C TRP A 218 -6.26 10.17 9.38
N PHE A 219 -5.68 10.77 10.42
CA PHE A 219 -4.87 11.99 10.26
C PHE A 219 -3.49 11.72 9.66
N LEU A 220 -2.80 10.64 10.06
CA LEU A 220 -1.60 10.14 9.38
C LEU A 220 -1.90 9.63 7.96
N LYS A 221 -3.16 9.29 7.64
CA LYS A 221 -3.59 9.02 6.25
C LYS A 221 -3.69 10.28 5.40
N MET A 222 -3.96 11.46 5.98
CA MET A 222 -3.84 12.73 5.24
C MET A 222 -2.36 13.12 5.04
N SER A 223 -1.48 12.78 5.99
CA SER A 223 -0.01 12.87 5.83
C SER A 223 0.59 11.82 4.89
N ARG A 224 -0.22 10.85 4.42
CA ARG A 224 0.21 9.72 3.60
C ARG A 224 0.71 10.16 2.22
N SER A 225 0.28 11.30 1.71
CA SER A 225 0.84 11.87 0.48
C SER A 225 2.28 12.36 0.65
N VAL A 226 2.76 12.57 1.88
CA VAL A 226 4.13 13.06 2.14
C VAL A 226 5.07 11.91 2.55
N ILE A 227 4.56 10.85 3.19
CA ILE A 227 5.38 9.73 3.67
C ILE A 227 5.30 8.49 2.74
N ASN A 228 4.20 8.26 2.03
CA ASN A 228 4.10 7.15 1.06
C ASN A 228 4.51 7.53 -0.36
N GLY A 229 4.75 8.81 -0.69
CA GLY A 229 5.26 9.16 -2.01
C GLY A 229 6.67 8.61 -2.26
N ALA A 230 7.47 8.47 -1.20
CA ALA A 230 8.88 8.10 -1.34
C ALA A 230 9.10 6.59 -1.47
N TRP A 231 8.13 5.76 -1.05
CA TRP A 231 8.25 4.30 -1.01
C TRP A 231 6.89 3.60 -1.17
N SER A 232 6.18 3.92 -2.25
CA SER A 232 5.05 3.12 -2.78
C SER A 232 5.03 3.12 -4.31
#